data_AF-A0AAD4ISU9-F1
#
_entry.id   AF-A0AAD4ISU9-F1
#
_cell.length_a   1.000
_cell.length_b   1.000
_cell.length_c   1.000
_cell.angle_alpha   90.00
_cell.angle_beta   90.00
_cell.angle_gamma   90.00
#
_symmetry.space_group_name_H-M   'P 1'
#
loop_
_entity.id
_entity.type
_entity.pdbx_description
1 polymer ?
#
loop_
_entity_poly.entity_id
_entity_poly.type
_entity_poly.pdbx_seq_one_letter_code
_entity_poly.pdbx_strand_id
1 'polypeptide(L)'
;MIWNYSNSRTDAYEVEGDIRIQGSSSTIFIASNSSSGGRRRAIHITVKPHPRKFDKSAMVSVRSFKMKTGPPDTIPQCTRIMEVPAILFSTGGHVGNHFHRITDVFVPLFATSQQFHRRVLFLVTNRDSQLTSNYRETLERLSEYVVRDIDGDDEILCFPRMMVGLKASKLGLSIDPTPSSSFSMRNFSRLLRAVYSLKRESVDMQPWPRPRMLLVTRGSSRRLTNHVEVGNMARSLGFEVVAQDFGGNVTSIAELVNAADVMVGVHGAGLTNMVFLPENAVVIQITPLGMDHFAEICYGRVPAEEMKLKYLEYMVMLNESSLAGKYPDDSEVYKNSVDYCLAIGFSMCKKVFMDNQDVTLHLPTFRKTLSQALDLLTVAASA
;
A
#
# COMPACT_ATOMS: atom_id res chain seq x y z
N MET A 1 17.48 23.37 -8.33
CA MET A 1 16.89 22.64 -9.47
C MET A 1 15.60 21.97 -9.02
N ILE A 2 14.66 21.72 -9.94
CA ILE A 2 13.38 21.03 -9.64
C ILE A 2 13.18 19.93 -10.69
N TRP A 3 13.04 18.68 -10.25
CA TRP A 3 12.68 17.54 -11.08
C TRP A 3 11.26 17.08 -10.78
N ASN A 4 10.52 16.71 -11.82
CA ASN A 4 9.12 16.29 -11.73
C ASN A 4 9.01 14.77 -11.96
N TYR A 5 8.58 14.05 -10.93
CA TYR A 5 8.31 12.61 -10.93
C TYR A 5 6.80 12.30 -10.85
N SER A 6 5.94 13.31 -11.03
CA SER A 6 4.49 13.15 -10.96
C SER A 6 3.96 12.22 -12.05
N ASN A 7 2.88 11.51 -11.72
CA ASN A 7 2.15 10.65 -12.65
C ASN A 7 0.64 10.70 -12.36
N SER A 8 -0.13 9.75 -12.90
CA SER A 8 -1.59 9.69 -12.69
C SER A 8 -2.00 9.48 -11.22
N ARG A 9 -1.10 8.93 -10.39
CA ARG A 9 -1.36 8.63 -8.98
C ARG A 9 -0.77 9.64 -8.01
N THR A 10 0.34 10.29 -8.30
CA THR A 10 1.03 11.13 -7.31
C THR A 10 1.56 12.42 -7.92
N ASP A 11 1.61 13.47 -7.10
CA ASP A 11 2.43 14.64 -7.37
C ASP A 11 3.73 14.53 -6.55
N ALA A 12 4.86 14.47 -7.24
CA ALA A 12 6.15 14.15 -6.65
C ALA A 12 7.25 15.00 -7.28
N TYR A 13 7.84 15.90 -6.49
CA TYR A 13 8.89 16.82 -6.96
C TYR A 13 10.14 16.67 -6.11
N GLU A 14 11.28 16.56 -6.78
CA GLU A 14 12.57 16.61 -6.11
C GLU A 14 13.18 17.98 -6.32
N VAL A 15 13.65 18.60 -5.25
CA VAL A 15 14.21 19.94 -5.26
C VAL A 15 15.60 19.90 -4.63
N GLU A 16 16.54 20.59 -5.24
CA GLU A 16 17.91 20.75 -4.74
C GLU A 16 18.33 22.22 -4.79
N GLY A 17 19.00 22.68 -3.72
CA GLY A 17 19.40 24.07 -3.51
C GLY A 17 18.98 24.58 -2.13
N ASP A 18 18.88 25.90 -1.96
CA ASP A 18 18.38 26.51 -0.72
C ASP A 18 16.84 26.44 -0.68
N ILE A 19 16.34 25.46 0.08
CA ILE A 19 14.91 25.14 0.22
C ILE A 19 14.50 25.48 1.64
N ARG A 20 13.50 26.34 1.81
CA ARG A 20 13.02 26.78 3.12
C ARG A 20 11.54 26.44 3.25
N ILE A 21 11.16 25.62 4.22
CA ILE A 21 9.77 25.22 4.44
C ILE A 21 9.23 25.85 5.73
N GLN A 22 8.01 26.36 5.66
CA GLN A 22 7.22 26.76 6.81
C GLN A 22 5.95 25.93 6.87
N GLY A 23 5.75 25.24 7.99
CA GLY A 23 4.63 24.33 8.21
C GLY A 23 3.29 25.04 8.34
N SER A 24 3.24 26.06 9.21
CA SER A 24 2.03 26.83 9.52
C SER A 24 1.39 27.45 8.28
N SER A 25 2.19 27.99 7.37
CA SER A 25 1.72 28.58 6.10
C SER A 25 1.69 27.62 4.91
N SER A 26 2.11 26.35 5.10
CA SER A 26 2.21 25.34 4.04
C SER A 26 2.95 25.83 2.80
N THR A 27 4.05 26.54 3.01
CA THR A 27 4.80 27.16 1.92
C THR A 27 6.23 26.65 1.92
N ILE A 28 6.70 26.28 0.73
CA ILE A 28 8.07 25.89 0.44
C ILE A 28 8.65 26.98 -0.45
N PHE A 29 9.65 27.67 0.05
CA PHE A 29 10.42 28.69 -0.65
C PHE A 29 11.66 28.04 -1.25
N ILE A 30 11.98 28.39 -2.49
CA ILE A 30 13.14 27.85 -3.21
C ILE A 30 13.94 29.04 -3.72
N ALA A 31 15.16 29.18 -3.22
CA ALA A 31 16.02 30.26 -3.67
C ALA A 31 16.40 30.08 -5.15
N SER A 32 16.35 31.16 -5.91
CA SER A 32 16.72 31.18 -7.32
C SER A 32 17.52 32.44 -7.62
N ASN A 33 18.78 32.25 -8.04
CA ASN A 33 19.63 33.34 -8.51
C ASN A 33 19.25 33.69 -9.95
N SER A 34 18.57 34.81 -10.13
CA SER A 34 18.22 35.39 -11.42
C SER A 34 19.44 36.09 -12.05
N SER A 35 20.58 35.41 -12.22
CA SER A 35 21.82 36.03 -12.74
C SER A 35 22.09 35.76 -14.23
N SER A 36 21.15 35.16 -14.96
CA SER A 36 21.30 34.93 -16.42
C SER A 36 20.11 35.50 -17.19
N GLY A 37 20.13 36.80 -17.48
CA GLY A 37 19.62 37.48 -18.70
C GLY A 37 18.21 37.20 -19.25
N GLY A 38 17.41 36.34 -18.64
CA GLY A 38 16.08 35.96 -19.08
C GLY A 38 15.16 35.83 -17.89
N ARG A 39 14.00 36.49 -17.94
CA ARG A 39 12.92 36.38 -16.96
C ARG A 39 12.48 34.92 -16.81
N ARG A 40 13.13 34.12 -15.96
CA ARG A 40 12.55 32.87 -15.48
C ARG A 40 11.34 33.28 -14.62
N ARG A 41 10.14 33.02 -15.14
CA ARG A 41 8.87 33.28 -14.42
C ARG A 41 8.94 32.60 -13.05
N ALA A 42 8.46 33.31 -12.02
CA ALA A 42 8.29 32.73 -10.71
C ALA A 42 7.45 31.46 -10.83
N ILE A 43 7.98 30.34 -10.33
CA ILE A 43 7.29 29.05 -10.33
C ILE A 43 6.39 29.04 -9.10
N HIS A 44 5.10 28.82 -9.35
CA HIS A 44 4.07 28.63 -8.33
C HIS A 44 3.43 27.26 -8.56
N ILE A 45 3.87 26.25 -7.82
CA ILE A 45 3.30 24.89 -7.87
C ILE A 45 2.53 24.66 -6.58
N THR A 46 1.31 24.12 -6.70
CA THR A 46 0.55 23.64 -5.54
C THR A 46 0.56 22.13 -5.56
N VAL A 47 1.00 21.52 -4.47
CA VAL A 47 1.16 20.06 -4.35
C VAL A 47 0.36 19.57 -3.15
N LYS A 48 -0.34 18.46 -3.30
CA LYS A 48 -0.86 17.67 -2.18
C LYS A 48 0.03 16.44 -2.04
N PRO A 49 0.87 16.34 -1.00
CA PRO A 49 1.97 15.36 -0.95
C PRO A 49 1.46 13.96 -0.52
N HIS A 50 0.47 13.43 -1.23
CA HIS A 50 -0.16 12.14 -0.97
C HIS A 50 -0.39 11.40 -2.31
N PRO A 51 0.00 10.12 -2.43
CA PRO A 51 -0.45 9.26 -3.53
C PRO A 51 -1.98 9.14 -3.47
N ARG A 52 -2.65 9.10 -4.63
CA ARG A 52 -4.13 9.19 -4.87
C ARG A 52 -4.58 10.50 -5.52
N LYS A 53 -3.72 11.18 -6.28
CA LYS A 53 -4.06 12.37 -7.07
C LYS A 53 -5.35 12.22 -7.91
N PHE A 54 -5.61 11.02 -8.44
CA PHE A 54 -6.82 10.73 -9.22
C PHE A 54 -8.12 10.70 -8.37
N ASP A 55 -8.02 10.46 -7.06
CA ASP A 55 -9.15 10.30 -6.16
C ASP A 55 -9.47 11.63 -5.48
N LYS A 56 -10.36 12.40 -6.10
CA LYS A 56 -10.76 13.72 -5.58
C LYS A 56 -11.32 13.64 -4.16
N SER A 57 -12.00 12.54 -3.80
CA SER A 57 -12.61 12.35 -2.47
C SER A 57 -11.53 12.21 -1.39
N ALA A 58 -10.57 11.31 -1.60
CA ALA A 58 -9.42 11.15 -0.71
C ALA A 58 -8.68 12.48 -0.53
N MET A 59 -8.43 13.16 -1.65
CA MET A 59 -7.60 14.36 -1.68
C MET A 59 -8.25 15.57 -1.01
N VAL A 60 -9.56 15.60 -0.72
CA VAL A 60 -10.20 16.70 0.03
C VAL A 60 -9.51 16.94 1.37
N SER A 61 -9.21 15.86 2.10
CA SER A 61 -8.59 15.92 3.43
C SER A 61 -7.09 16.19 3.43
N VAL A 62 -6.43 16.09 2.26
CA VAL A 62 -4.98 16.26 2.14
C VAL A 62 -4.62 17.74 2.02
N ARG A 63 -3.72 18.20 2.89
CA ARG A 63 -3.23 19.57 2.94
C ARG A 63 -2.41 19.91 1.69
N SER A 64 -2.65 21.10 1.14
CA SER A 64 -1.91 21.62 -0.01
C SER A 64 -0.69 22.43 0.45
N PHE A 65 0.46 22.19 -0.17
CA PHE A 65 1.68 22.98 -0.03
C PHE A 65 1.93 23.81 -1.30
N LYS A 66 2.36 25.05 -1.12
CA LYS A 66 2.71 25.98 -2.20
C LYS A 66 4.22 26.07 -2.32
N MET A 67 4.77 25.68 -3.46
CA MET A 67 6.17 25.89 -3.81
C MET A 67 6.31 27.23 -4.54
N LYS A 68 7.20 28.10 -4.05
CA LYS A 68 7.46 29.44 -4.58
C LYS A 68 8.96 29.63 -4.80
N THR A 69 9.35 30.06 -5.99
CA THR A 69 10.74 30.49 -6.25
C THR A 69 10.91 31.98 -6.03
N GLY A 70 12.01 32.40 -5.42
CA GLY A 70 12.35 33.82 -5.26
C GLY A 70 13.85 34.05 -5.04
N PRO A 71 14.34 35.30 -5.21
CA PRO A 71 15.69 35.66 -4.80
C PRO A 71 15.95 35.33 -3.31
N PRO A 72 17.16 34.89 -2.92
CA PRO A 72 17.48 34.51 -1.54
C PRO A 72 17.11 35.56 -0.48
N ASP A 73 17.25 36.84 -0.82
CA ASP A 73 16.97 37.97 0.10
C ASP A 73 15.48 38.29 0.25
N THR A 74 14.63 37.70 -0.59
CA THR A 74 13.18 37.94 -0.62
C THR A 74 12.37 36.81 0.03
N ILE A 75 13.03 35.72 0.42
CA ILE A 75 12.41 34.56 1.07
C ILE A 75 12.78 34.53 2.57
N PRO A 76 11.93 33.95 3.45
CA PRO A 76 12.13 33.99 4.89
C PRO A 76 13.48 33.43 5.35
N GLN A 77 14.10 34.04 6.36
CA GLN A 77 15.36 33.57 6.92
C GLN A 77 15.19 32.23 7.64
N CYS A 78 16.24 31.40 7.62
CA CYS A 78 16.24 30.11 8.28
C CYS A 78 16.17 30.27 9.80
N THR A 79 15.21 29.62 10.44
CA THR A 79 15.21 29.43 11.89
C THR A 79 16.17 28.29 12.26
N ARG A 80 16.17 27.22 11.45
CA ARG A 80 17.10 26.10 11.58
C ARG A 80 17.60 25.67 10.21
N ILE A 81 18.89 25.36 10.14
CA ILE A 81 19.54 24.81 8.97
C ILE A 81 19.74 23.31 9.20
N MET A 82 19.28 22.51 8.25
CA MET A 82 19.37 21.05 8.29
C MET A 82 20.39 20.61 7.23
N GLU A 83 21.40 19.85 7.62
CA GLU A 83 22.45 19.36 6.72
C GLU A 83 22.07 18.06 5.98
N VAL A 84 20.82 17.61 6.15
CA VAL A 84 20.29 16.37 5.56
C VAL A 84 19.12 16.69 4.63
N PRO A 85 18.80 15.82 3.65
CA PRO A 85 17.61 15.98 2.84
C PRO A 85 16.32 15.79 3.67
N ALA A 86 15.19 16.25 3.13
CA ALA A 86 13.86 15.99 3.68
C ALA A 86 12.93 15.27 2.70
N ILE A 87 11.96 14.52 3.21
CA ILE A 87 10.78 14.06 2.45
C ILE A 87 9.53 14.60 3.15
N LEU A 88 8.75 15.42 2.42
CA LEU A 88 7.44 15.89 2.84
C LEU A 88 6.35 14.97 2.30
N PHE A 89 5.56 14.38 3.18
CA PHE A 89 4.42 13.54 2.80
C PHE A 89 3.23 13.70 3.76
N SER A 90 2.05 13.35 3.28
CA SER A 90 0.81 13.41 4.05
C SER A 90 0.34 12.01 4.47
N THR A 91 -0.09 11.90 5.73
CA THR A 91 -0.87 10.75 6.23
C THR A 91 -2.37 11.08 6.32
N GLY A 92 -2.87 11.99 5.48
CA GLY A 92 -4.31 12.21 5.29
C GLY A 92 -4.93 11.19 4.31
N GLY A 93 -6.06 11.54 3.69
CA GLY A 93 -6.68 10.71 2.65
C GLY A 93 -7.39 9.48 3.21
N HIS A 94 -7.15 8.32 2.60
CA HIS A 94 -7.82 7.05 2.94
C HIS A 94 -7.02 6.14 3.88
N VAL A 95 -6.00 6.64 4.59
CA VAL A 95 -5.11 5.83 5.46
C VAL A 95 -5.77 5.18 6.68
N GLY A 96 -7.09 5.28 6.82
CA GLY A 96 -7.88 4.67 7.89
C GLY A 96 -7.95 3.13 7.85
N ASN A 97 -7.55 2.48 6.75
CA ASN A 97 -7.42 1.02 6.71
C ASN A 97 -6.03 0.56 6.25
N HIS A 98 -5.67 -0.68 6.62
CA HIS A 98 -4.33 -1.24 6.44
C HIS A 98 -3.84 -1.23 4.97
N PHE A 99 -4.72 -1.44 3.99
CA PHE A 99 -4.37 -1.38 2.57
C PHE A 99 -3.79 -0.01 2.19
N HIS A 100 -4.46 1.08 2.56
CA HIS A 100 -3.98 2.43 2.24
C HIS A 100 -2.73 2.82 3.02
N ARG A 101 -2.57 2.35 4.26
CA ARG A 101 -1.33 2.57 5.03
C ARG A 101 -0.13 1.99 4.29
N ILE A 102 -0.24 0.76 3.78
CA ILE A 102 0.85 0.14 3.03
C ILE A 102 1.00 0.78 1.63
N THR A 103 -0.07 0.85 0.85
CA THR A 103 -0.02 1.23 -0.58
C THR A 103 0.17 2.72 -0.83
N ASP A 104 -0.40 3.58 0.02
CA ASP A 104 -0.39 5.03 -0.17
C ASP A 104 0.61 5.74 0.75
N VAL A 105 1.23 5.02 1.71
CA VAL A 105 2.29 5.58 2.58
C VAL A 105 3.57 4.74 2.53
N PHE A 106 3.60 3.51 3.03
CA PHE A 106 4.88 2.82 3.28
C PHE A 106 5.60 2.33 2.02
N VAL A 107 4.90 1.77 1.05
CA VAL A 107 5.47 1.37 -0.25
C VAL A 107 6.10 2.58 -0.96
N PRO A 108 5.37 3.70 -1.18
CA PRO A 108 5.95 4.85 -1.85
C PRO A 108 6.96 5.61 -0.99
N LEU A 109 6.85 5.60 0.35
CA LEU A 109 7.85 6.16 1.25
C LEU A 109 9.18 5.38 1.17
N PHE A 110 9.13 4.05 1.16
CA PHE A 110 10.30 3.21 0.93
C PHE A 110 10.95 3.53 -0.42
N ALA A 111 10.17 3.51 -1.51
CA ALA A 111 10.67 3.83 -2.84
C ALA A 111 11.28 5.24 -2.93
N THR A 112 10.75 6.20 -2.19
CA THR A 112 11.24 7.58 -2.19
C THR A 112 12.50 7.76 -1.33
N SER A 113 12.58 7.08 -0.18
CA SER A 113 13.64 7.27 0.82
C SER A 113 14.90 6.45 0.54
N GLN A 114 14.80 5.39 -0.26
CA GLN A 114 15.90 4.47 -0.54
C GLN A 114 17.19 5.17 -1.02
N GLN A 115 17.05 6.21 -1.85
CA GLN A 115 18.18 6.99 -2.38
C GLN A 115 18.99 7.76 -1.32
N PHE A 116 18.43 7.94 -0.12
CA PHE A 116 19.07 8.72 0.95
C PHE A 116 19.77 7.84 1.99
N HIS A 117 19.75 6.51 1.83
CA HIS A 117 20.42 5.57 2.74
C HIS A 117 20.12 5.85 4.22
N ARG A 118 18.85 6.10 4.55
CA ARG A 118 18.33 6.49 5.88
C ARG A 118 18.70 7.89 6.37
N ARG A 119 19.63 8.60 5.71
CA ARG A 119 20.01 9.97 6.05
C ARG A 119 19.01 10.99 5.47
N VAL A 120 17.77 10.98 5.95
CA VAL A 120 16.70 11.87 5.45
C VAL A 120 15.69 12.17 6.54
N LEU A 121 15.33 13.44 6.73
CA LEU A 121 14.28 13.81 7.68
C LEU A 121 12.89 13.64 7.07
N PHE A 122 12.00 12.95 7.77
CA PHE A 122 10.59 12.84 7.39
C PHE A 122 9.79 14.00 7.99
N LEU A 123 9.20 14.81 7.11
CA LEU A 123 8.25 15.86 7.46
C LEU A 123 6.84 15.35 7.13
N VAL A 124 6.02 15.15 8.16
CA VAL A 124 4.65 14.65 7.99
C VAL A 124 3.64 15.78 8.15
N THR A 125 2.63 15.83 7.27
CA THR A 125 1.45 16.70 7.37
C THR A 125 0.19 15.84 7.43
N ASN A 126 -0.91 16.38 7.97
CA ASN A 126 -2.13 15.63 8.30
C ASN A 126 -1.80 14.38 9.12
N ARG A 127 -1.03 14.56 10.20
CA ARG A 127 -0.45 13.44 10.94
C ARG A 127 -1.53 12.55 11.55
N ASP A 128 -1.54 11.28 11.16
CA ASP A 128 -2.26 10.21 11.85
C ASP A 128 -1.35 9.67 12.96
N SER A 129 -1.69 9.99 14.22
CA SER A 129 -0.91 9.59 15.39
C SER A 129 -0.90 8.07 15.58
N GLN A 130 -1.99 7.38 15.25
CA GLN A 130 -2.09 5.93 15.37
C GLN A 130 -1.22 5.22 14.32
N LEU A 131 -1.21 5.71 13.07
CA LEU A 131 -0.33 5.23 12.01
C LEU A 131 1.13 5.43 12.41
N THR A 132 1.50 6.65 12.79
CA THR A 132 2.90 6.94 13.16
C THR A 132 3.37 6.16 14.38
N SER A 133 2.47 5.85 15.33
CA SER A 133 2.78 4.99 16.47
C SER A 133 2.88 3.51 16.10
N ASN A 134 1.92 2.97 15.33
CA ASN A 134 1.87 1.54 15.01
C ASN A 134 2.97 1.07 14.05
N TYR A 135 3.59 2.00 13.34
CA TYR A 135 4.66 1.72 12.36
C TYR A 135 5.95 2.46 12.71
N ARG A 136 6.14 2.82 13.97
CA ARG A 136 7.33 3.52 14.47
C ARG A 136 8.62 2.83 14.02
N GLU A 137 8.70 1.52 14.24
CA GLU A 137 9.87 0.69 13.92
C GLU A 137 10.14 0.68 12.40
N THR A 138 9.08 0.74 11.58
CA THR A 138 9.23 0.86 10.12
C THR A 138 9.79 2.23 9.73
N LEU A 139 9.30 3.31 10.35
CA LEU A 139 9.78 4.67 10.09
C LEU A 139 11.24 4.86 10.53
N GLU A 140 11.62 4.33 11.69
CA GLU A 140 13.00 4.34 12.23
C GLU A 140 13.96 3.45 11.42
N ARG A 141 13.43 2.43 10.73
CA ARG A 141 14.22 1.65 9.77
C ARG A 141 14.49 2.43 8.49
N LEU A 142 13.52 3.21 8.02
CA LEU A 142 13.61 4.01 6.79
C LEU A 142 14.41 5.31 6.96
N SER A 143 14.45 5.88 8.16
CA SER A 143 15.20 7.09 8.50
C SER A 143 15.90 6.98 9.85
N GLU A 144 17.11 7.54 9.97
CA GLU A 144 17.81 7.68 11.25
C GLU A 144 17.29 8.86 12.10
N TYR A 145 16.42 9.70 11.56
CA TYR A 145 15.86 10.88 12.22
C TYR A 145 14.42 10.64 12.67
N VAL A 146 14.04 11.25 13.80
CA VAL A 146 12.67 11.22 14.29
C VAL A 146 11.75 11.98 13.32
N VAL A 147 10.62 11.36 12.98
CA VAL A 147 9.59 11.98 12.13
C VAL A 147 9.08 13.27 12.78
N ARG A 148 9.11 14.37 12.04
CA ARG A 148 8.64 15.68 12.49
C ARG A 148 7.27 15.98 11.90
N ASP A 149 6.30 16.21 12.78
CA ASP A 149 5.03 16.80 12.38
C ASP A 149 5.26 18.27 12.03
N ILE A 150 4.91 18.67 10.82
CA ILE A 150 5.10 20.03 10.33
C ILE A 150 3.81 20.85 10.41
N ASP A 151 2.69 20.25 10.82
CA ASP A 151 1.43 20.98 10.90
C ASP A 151 1.46 22.02 12.03
N GLY A 152 1.34 23.30 11.65
CA GLY A 152 1.36 24.41 12.61
C GLY A 152 2.77 24.80 13.06
N ASP A 153 3.82 24.25 12.45
CA ASP A 153 5.20 24.60 12.75
C ASP A 153 5.56 25.97 12.15
N ASP A 154 5.88 26.93 13.02
CA ASP A 154 6.27 28.29 12.63
C ASP A 154 7.76 28.45 12.32
N GLU A 155 8.60 27.45 12.66
CA GLU A 155 10.02 27.48 12.31
C GLU A 155 10.20 27.42 10.78
N ILE A 156 11.14 28.21 10.27
CA ILE A 156 11.62 28.09 8.89
C ILE A 156 12.75 27.06 8.86
N LEU A 157 12.46 25.86 8.38
CA LEU A 157 13.45 24.79 8.25
C LEU A 157 14.09 24.84 6.87
N CYS A 158 15.41 24.89 6.83
CA CYS A 158 16.18 25.00 5.59
C CYS A 158 16.90 23.70 5.26
N PHE A 159 16.79 23.24 4.01
CA PHE A 159 17.34 21.97 3.55
C PHE A 159 18.11 22.16 2.23
N PRO A 160 19.19 21.39 2.00
CA PRO A 160 19.92 21.39 0.73
C PRO A 160 19.17 20.61 -0.37
N ARG A 161 18.29 19.68 0.02
CA ARG A 161 17.52 18.82 -0.89
C ARG A 161 16.20 18.40 -0.24
N MET A 162 15.13 18.32 -1.01
CA MET A 162 13.81 17.92 -0.52
C MET A 162 13.03 17.14 -1.58
N MET A 163 12.37 16.07 -1.17
CA MET A 163 11.27 15.48 -1.92
C MET A 163 9.95 16.04 -1.39
N VAL A 164 9.12 16.58 -2.28
CA VAL A 164 7.76 17.04 -2.01
C VAL A 164 6.78 16.03 -2.61
N GLY A 165 6.12 15.26 -1.75
CA GLY A 165 5.34 14.09 -2.15
C GLY A 165 6.17 12.80 -2.24
N LEU A 166 5.51 11.70 -2.61
CA LEU A 166 6.13 10.38 -2.67
C LEU A 166 6.12 9.85 -4.11
N LYS A 167 7.23 9.21 -4.53
CA LYS A 167 7.32 8.42 -5.77
C LYS A 167 6.45 7.17 -5.61
N ALA A 168 5.38 7.06 -6.40
CA ALA A 168 4.42 5.96 -6.34
C ALA A 168 4.20 5.34 -7.72
N SER A 169 4.21 4.00 -7.80
CA SER A 169 3.82 3.28 -9.01
C SER A 169 2.34 3.50 -9.34
N LYS A 170 1.96 3.26 -10.60
CA LYS A 170 0.55 3.31 -11.03
C LYS A 170 -0.31 2.30 -10.27
N LEU A 171 0.25 1.15 -9.89
CA LEU A 171 -0.41 0.12 -9.09
C LEU A 171 -0.14 0.26 -7.60
N GLY A 172 -1.11 -0.15 -6.77
CA GLY A 172 -1.13 0.00 -5.31
C GLY A 172 0.10 -0.57 -4.60
N LEU A 173 0.29 -1.89 -4.76
CA LEU A 173 1.40 -2.69 -4.22
C LEU A 173 2.44 -2.96 -5.32
N SER A 174 3.05 -1.91 -5.84
CA SER A 174 4.08 -2.02 -6.86
C SER A 174 5.11 -0.92 -6.71
N ILE A 175 6.35 -1.21 -7.11
CA ILE A 175 7.45 -0.25 -7.15
C ILE A 175 8.10 -0.29 -8.53
N ASP A 176 8.26 0.89 -9.14
CA ASP A 176 9.07 1.03 -10.35
C ASP A 176 10.56 0.80 -10.00
N PRO A 177 11.23 -0.20 -10.63
CA PRO A 177 12.63 -0.50 -10.36
C PRO A 177 13.61 0.49 -10.99
N THR A 178 13.14 1.61 -11.55
CA THR A 178 14.00 2.66 -12.09
C THR A 178 14.43 3.62 -10.97
N PRO A 179 15.72 3.98 -10.83
CA PRO A 179 16.84 3.67 -11.75
C PRO A 179 17.61 2.39 -11.44
N SER A 180 17.27 1.64 -10.38
CA SER A 180 17.98 0.40 -10.04
C SER A 180 17.07 -0.63 -9.38
N SER A 181 17.42 -1.91 -9.55
CA SER A 181 16.66 -3.05 -8.98
C SER A 181 16.56 -3.04 -7.44
N SER A 182 17.30 -2.17 -6.74
CA SER A 182 17.12 -1.98 -5.31
C SER A 182 15.73 -1.42 -4.95
N PHE A 183 15.07 -0.73 -5.88
CA PHE A 183 13.71 -0.22 -5.75
C PHE A 183 12.75 -1.34 -6.19
N SER A 184 12.30 -2.18 -5.26
CA SER A 184 11.39 -3.29 -5.59
C SER A 184 10.52 -3.69 -4.42
N MET A 185 9.35 -4.26 -4.71
CA MET A 185 8.47 -4.82 -3.68
C MET A 185 9.15 -5.96 -2.92
N ARG A 186 9.98 -6.78 -3.56
CA ARG A 186 10.83 -7.77 -2.88
C ARG A 186 11.69 -7.14 -1.79
N ASN A 187 12.36 -6.02 -2.08
CA ASN A 187 13.19 -5.34 -1.08
C ASN A 187 12.36 -4.63 -0.01
N PHE A 188 11.16 -4.15 -0.34
CA PHE A 188 10.20 -3.67 0.65
C PHE A 188 9.78 -4.78 1.62
N SER A 189 9.42 -5.97 1.12
CA SER A 189 9.13 -7.14 1.97
C SER A 189 10.33 -7.54 2.83
N ARG A 190 11.56 -7.49 2.30
CA ARG A 190 12.79 -7.73 3.07
C ARG A 190 13.03 -6.69 4.17
N LEU A 191 12.72 -5.41 3.91
CA LEU A 191 12.76 -4.36 4.92
C LEU A 191 11.78 -4.70 6.06
N LEU A 192 10.52 -5.00 5.74
CA LEU A 192 9.50 -5.34 6.74
C LEU A 192 9.90 -6.59 7.52
N ARG A 193 10.45 -7.61 6.87
CA ARG A 193 11.02 -8.78 7.53
C ARG A 193 12.10 -8.41 8.57
N ALA A 194 13.00 -7.50 8.21
CA ALA A 194 14.02 -7.02 9.15
C ALA A 194 13.41 -6.19 10.31
N VAL A 195 12.40 -5.36 10.03
CA VAL A 195 11.71 -4.56 11.05
C VAL A 195 11.05 -5.45 12.11
N TYR A 196 10.32 -6.48 11.68
CA TYR A 196 9.57 -7.36 12.57
C TYR A 196 10.33 -8.64 12.94
N SER A 197 11.63 -8.71 12.65
CA SER A 197 12.50 -9.87 12.96
C SER A 197 11.95 -11.21 12.45
N LEU A 198 11.30 -11.22 11.28
CA LEU A 198 10.66 -12.42 10.75
C LEU A 198 11.72 -13.39 10.20
N LYS A 199 11.58 -14.66 10.59
CA LYS A 199 12.64 -15.67 10.40
C LYS A 199 12.60 -16.34 9.03
N ARG A 200 11.42 -16.47 8.41
CA ARG A 200 11.27 -17.20 7.14
C ARG A 200 11.48 -16.26 5.97
N GLU A 201 12.54 -16.49 5.19
CA GLU A 201 12.79 -15.76 3.95
C GLU A 201 12.04 -16.37 2.77
N SER A 202 12.04 -17.70 2.68
CA SER A 202 11.37 -18.47 1.63
C SER A 202 10.58 -19.63 2.24
N VAL A 203 9.61 -20.12 1.47
CA VAL A 203 9.01 -21.43 1.74
C VAL A 203 10.02 -22.51 1.34
N ASP A 204 10.68 -23.08 2.33
CA ASP A 204 11.59 -24.21 2.16
C ASP A 204 10.81 -25.53 2.27
N MET A 205 10.69 -26.27 1.17
CA MET A 205 10.10 -27.62 1.17
C MET A 205 11.17 -28.66 1.49
N GLN A 206 11.70 -28.64 2.71
CA GLN A 206 12.36 -29.82 3.28
C GLN A 206 11.30 -30.88 3.65
N PRO A 207 11.66 -32.18 3.71
CA PRO A 207 10.78 -33.24 3.23
C PRO A 207 9.39 -33.27 3.83
N TRP A 208 9.20 -32.90 5.11
CA TRP A 208 7.88 -32.76 5.75
C TRP A 208 7.96 -31.79 6.93
N PRO A 209 7.18 -30.70 6.91
CA PRO A 209 5.87 -30.74 7.56
C PRO A 209 4.71 -30.39 6.62
N ARG A 210 3.49 -30.62 7.09
CA ARG A 210 2.25 -30.20 6.39
C ARG A 210 2.29 -28.69 6.07
N PRO A 211 1.95 -28.25 4.85
CA PRO A 211 1.92 -26.84 4.53
C PRO A 211 0.96 -26.07 5.43
N ARG A 212 1.40 -24.92 5.95
CA ARG A 212 0.62 -24.06 6.82
C ARG A 212 -0.23 -23.11 5.98
N MET A 213 -1.55 -23.22 6.12
CA MET A 213 -2.52 -22.35 5.47
C MET A 213 -3.12 -21.37 6.47
N LEU A 214 -2.96 -20.08 6.19
CA LEU A 214 -3.63 -19.00 6.90
C LEU A 214 -4.92 -18.63 6.15
N LEU A 215 -6.07 -18.88 6.78
CA LEU A 215 -7.38 -18.45 6.31
C LEU A 215 -7.75 -17.11 6.95
N VAL A 216 -7.72 -16.04 6.18
CA VAL A 216 -8.10 -14.71 6.63
C VAL A 216 -9.62 -14.64 6.74
N THR A 217 -10.12 -14.56 7.98
CA THR A 217 -11.54 -14.40 8.29
C THR A 217 -11.86 -12.94 8.58
N ARG A 218 -13.16 -12.62 8.61
CA ARG A 218 -13.66 -11.24 8.77
C ARG A 218 -14.95 -11.25 9.60
N GLY A 219 -15.04 -10.37 10.58
CA GLY A 219 -16.23 -10.20 11.42
C GLY A 219 -17.31 -9.28 10.85
N SER A 220 -16.96 -8.32 9.99
CA SER A 220 -17.84 -7.21 9.60
C SER A 220 -18.46 -7.33 8.20
N SER A 221 -17.63 -7.27 7.14
CA SER A 221 -18.07 -7.32 5.74
C SER A 221 -17.24 -8.28 4.92
N ARG A 222 -17.77 -8.77 3.78
CA ARG A 222 -17.10 -9.76 2.92
C ARG A 222 -16.67 -10.99 3.70
N ARG A 223 -17.58 -11.47 4.54
CA ARG A 223 -17.37 -12.63 5.39
C ARG A 223 -17.36 -13.88 4.54
N LEU A 224 -16.46 -14.80 4.86
CA LEU A 224 -16.55 -16.19 4.40
C LEU A 224 -17.43 -16.95 5.38
N THR A 225 -18.69 -17.17 5.01
CA THR A 225 -19.72 -17.71 5.91
C THR A 225 -19.43 -19.15 6.31
N ASN A 226 -18.90 -19.96 5.39
CA ASN A 226 -18.53 -21.36 5.58
C ASN A 226 -17.02 -21.58 5.78
N HIS A 227 -16.35 -20.64 6.47
CA HIS A 227 -14.91 -20.71 6.74
C HIS A 227 -14.50 -21.95 7.55
N VAL A 228 -15.40 -22.49 8.40
CA VAL A 228 -15.16 -23.72 9.17
C VAL A 228 -15.07 -24.92 8.25
N GLU A 229 -15.99 -25.06 7.30
CA GLU A 229 -16.04 -26.13 6.32
C GLU A 229 -14.87 -26.03 5.34
N VAL A 230 -14.53 -24.82 4.90
CA VAL A 230 -13.34 -24.57 4.08
C VAL A 230 -12.07 -24.99 4.83
N GLY A 231 -11.95 -24.64 6.11
CA GLY A 231 -10.83 -25.05 6.96
C GLY A 231 -10.76 -26.57 7.13
N ASN A 232 -11.89 -27.25 7.34
CA ASN A 232 -11.95 -28.71 7.47
C ASN A 232 -11.58 -29.42 6.16
N MET A 233 -12.05 -28.91 5.03
CA MET A 233 -11.69 -29.41 3.70
C MET A 233 -10.19 -29.25 3.46
N ALA A 234 -9.61 -28.09 3.78
CA ALA A 234 -8.17 -27.86 3.65
C ALA A 234 -7.35 -28.81 4.54
N ARG A 235 -7.78 -29.06 5.78
CA ARG A 235 -7.14 -30.09 6.64
C ARG A 235 -7.20 -31.48 6.03
N SER A 236 -8.31 -31.84 5.37
CA SER A 236 -8.44 -33.13 4.66
C SER A 236 -7.52 -33.26 3.44
N LEU A 237 -7.05 -32.13 2.87
CA LEU A 237 -6.05 -32.08 1.81
C LEU A 237 -4.61 -32.10 2.34
N GLY A 238 -4.42 -32.04 3.66
CA GLY A 238 -3.09 -32.09 4.29
C GLY A 238 -2.55 -30.74 4.76
N PHE A 239 -3.33 -29.65 4.71
CA PHE A 239 -2.91 -28.37 5.30
C PHE A 239 -3.00 -28.36 6.83
N GLU A 240 -2.08 -27.67 7.48
CA GLU A 240 -2.26 -27.16 8.84
C GLU A 240 -2.95 -25.80 8.75
N VAL A 241 -4.19 -25.70 9.24
CA VAL A 241 -5.03 -24.50 9.01
C VAL A 241 -5.16 -23.65 10.26
N VAL A 242 -4.76 -22.39 10.14
CA VAL A 242 -5.04 -21.32 11.11
C VAL A 242 -6.02 -20.34 10.49
N ALA A 243 -7.12 -20.04 11.19
CA ALA A 243 -8.08 -19.04 10.76
C ALA A 243 -7.96 -17.80 11.65
N GLN A 244 -7.82 -16.61 11.07
CA GLN A 244 -7.59 -15.38 11.82
C GLN A 244 -8.30 -14.18 11.18
N ASP A 245 -9.01 -13.41 12.02
CA ASP A 245 -9.41 -12.04 11.69
C ASP A 245 -8.33 -11.09 12.19
N PHE A 246 -7.81 -10.24 11.31
CA PHE A 246 -6.70 -9.36 11.66
C PHE A 246 -7.20 -8.17 12.46
N GLY A 247 -6.84 -8.16 13.74
CA GLY A 247 -6.93 -7.01 14.63
C GLY A 247 -5.73 -6.99 15.57
N GLY A 248 -5.39 -5.82 16.09
CA GLY A 248 -4.32 -5.67 17.09
C GLY A 248 -2.96 -5.28 16.52
N ASN A 249 -1.90 -5.84 17.12
CA ASN A 249 -0.52 -5.43 16.93
C ASN A 249 0.06 -5.92 15.59
N VAL A 250 0.75 -5.03 14.84
CA VAL A 250 1.33 -5.33 13.52
C VAL A 250 2.41 -6.42 13.59
N THR A 251 3.24 -6.43 14.64
CA THR A 251 4.29 -7.43 14.85
C THR A 251 3.71 -8.84 14.93
N SER A 252 2.69 -9.05 15.76
CA SER A 252 2.05 -10.37 15.90
C SER A 252 1.39 -10.85 14.60
N ILE A 253 0.81 -9.91 13.83
CA ILE A 253 0.24 -10.23 12.52
C ILE A 253 1.35 -10.61 11.53
N ALA A 254 2.46 -9.87 11.52
CA ALA A 254 3.60 -10.14 10.65
C ALA A 254 4.22 -11.51 10.94
N GLU A 255 4.38 -11.87 12.21
CA GLU A 255 4.87 -13.19 12.64
C GLU A 255 3.92 -14.32 12.21
N LEU A 256 2.62 -14.14 12.42
CA LEU A 256 1.61 -15.12 12.01
C LEU A 256 1.59 -15.35 10.50
N VAL A 257 1.69 -14.27 9.72
CA VAL A 257 1.65 -14.35 8.26
C VAL A 257 2.95 -14.90 7.71
N ASN A 258 4.12 -14.50 8.23
CA ASN A 258 5.41 -15.04 7.80
C ASN A 258 5.53 -16.55 8.04
N ALA A 259 4.78 -17.07 9.01
CA ALA A 259 4.69 -18.48 9.32
C ALA A 259 3.85 -19.31 8.31
N ALA A 260 3.08 -18.68 7.41
CA ALA A 260 2.23 -19.38 6.46
C ALA A 260 2.95 -19.71 5.13
N ASP A 261 2.58 -20.82 4.51
CA ASP A 261 2.98 -21.21 3.15
C ASP A 261 1.92 -20.85 2.12
N VAL A 262 0.65 -20.84 2.56
CA VAL A 262 -0.51 -20.41 1.78
C VAL A 262 -1.33 -19.41 2.59
N MET A 263 -1.69 -18.29 1.99
CA MET A 263 -2.62 -17.32 2.57
C MET A 263 -3.86 -17.22 1.69
N VAL A 264 -5.02 -17.43 2.30
CA VAL A 264 -6.32 -17.44 1.61
C VAL A 264 -7.21 -16.37 2.21
N GLY A 265 -7.84 -15.54 1.39
CA GLY A 265 -8.78 -14.56 1.91
C GLY A 265 -9.69 -13.96 0.86
N VAL A 266 -10.88 -13.55 1.31
CA VAL A 266 -11.79 -12.73 0.50
C VAL A 266 -11.16 -11.35 0.29
N HIS A 267 -11.13 -10.88 -0.96
CA HIS A 267 -10.56 -9.60 -1.35
C HIS A 267 -10.90 -8.49 -0.34
N GLY A 268 -9.88 -7.80 0.17
CA GLY A 268 -10.02 -6.68 1.10
C GLY A 268 -8.74 -6.37 1.86
N ALA A 269 -8.77 -5.40 2.77
CA ALA A 269 -7.58 -4.85 3.42
C ALA A 269 -6.78 -5.88 4.25
N GLY A 270 -7.41 -6.95 4.72
CA GLY A 270 -6.69 -8.04 5.42
C GLY A 270 -5.69 -8.77 4.51
N LEU A 271 -5.97 -8.85 3.20
CA LEU A 271 -5.10 -9.53 2.24
C LEU A 271 -3.80 -8.76 1.98
N THR A 272 -3.74 -7.46 2.31
CA THR A 272 -2.50 -6.66 2.22
C THR A 272 -1.38 -7.23 3.08
N ASN A 273 -1.71 -7.99 4.13
CA ASN A 273 -0.69 -8.65 4.95
C ASN A 273 0.17 -9.65 4.17
N MET A 274 -0.18 -9.99 2.92
CA MET A 274 0.69 -10.74 2.01
C MET A 274 2.12 -10.16 1.90
N VAL A 275 2.33 -8.87 2.20
CA VAL A 275 3.67 -8.25 2.26
C VAL A 275 4.62 -8.91 3.28
N PHE A 276 4.10 -9.65 4.25
CA PHE A 276 4.85 -10.38 5.27
C PHE A 276 5.10 -11.86 4.94
N LEU A 277 4.51 -12.38 3.86
CA LEU A 277 4.71 -13.77 3.46
C LEU A 277 6.18 -14.02 3.05
N PRO A 278 6.69 -15.23 3.30
CA PRO A 278 7.98 -15.63 2.75
C PRO A 278 7.91 -15.77 1.23
N GLU A 279 9.04 -15.61 0.54
CA GLU A 279 9.15 -15.84 -0.90
C GLU A 279 8.66 -17.27 -1.25
N ASN A 280 8.10 -17.43 -2.45
CA ASN A 280 7.47 -18.65 -2.96
C ASN A 280 6.18 -19.11 -2.26
N ALA A 281 5.69 -18.40 -1.24
CA ALA A 281 4.36 -18.64 -0.69
C ALA A 281 3.25 -18.38 -1.71
N VAL A 282 2.10 -19.02 -1.51
CA VAL A 282 0.93 -18.89 -2.39
C VAL A 282 -0.09 -17.96 -1.75
N VAL A 283 -0.56 -16.95 -2.48
CA VAL A 283 -1.72 -16.14 -2.12
C VAL A 283 -2.90 -16.59 -2.97
N ILE A 284 -3.97 -17.01 -2.30
CA ILE A 284 -5.26 -17.31 -2.93
C ILE A 284 -6.22 -16.18 -2.61
N GLN A 285 -6.52 -15.39 -3.63
CA GLN A 285 -7.51 -14.33 -3.52
C GLN A 285 -8.88 -14.85 -3.93
N ILE A 286 -9.84 -14.78 -3.01
CA ILE A 286 -11.25 -15.02 -3.31
C ILE A 286 -11.86 -13.68 -3.74
N THR A 287 -12.19 -13.54 -5.02
CA THR A 287 -12.72 -12.31 -5.63
C THR A 287 -14.25 -12.34 -5.63
N PRO A 288 -14.92 -11.49 -4.82
CA PRO A 288 -16.38 -11.36 -4.83
C PRO A 288 -16.88 -10.86 -6.18
N LEU A 289 -18.19 -11.01 -6.45
CA LEU A 289 -18.79 -10.46 -7.66
C LEU A 289 -18.51 -8.96 -7.77
N GLY A 290 -18.20 -8.53 -8.98
CA GLY A 290 -18.03 -7.14 -9.34
C GLY A 290 -16.77 -6.47 -8.81
N MET A 291 -15.80 -7.26 -8.36
CA MET A 291 -14.54 -6.78 -7.79
C MET A 291 -13.33 -7.09 -8.67
N ASP A 292 -13.51 -7.63 -9.87
CA ASP A 292 -12.46 -8.14 -10.77
C ASP A 292 -11.37 -7.10 -11.04
N HIS A 293 -11.77 -5.87 -11.37
CA HIS A 293 -10.83 -4.78 -11.62
C HIS A 293 -10.00 -4.44 -10.36
N PHE A 294 -10.66 -4.34 -9.19
CA PHE A 294 -9.99 -4.05 -7.94
C PHE A 294 -9.11 -5.20 -7.48
N ALA A 295 -9.53 -6.43 -7.73
CA ALA A 295 -8.79 -7.64 -7.44
C ALA A 295 -7.42 -7.61 -8.11
N GLU A 296 -7.42 -7.41 -9.43
CA GLU A 296 -6.20 -7.40 -10.23
C GLU A 296 -5.24 -6.29 -9.80
N ILE A 297 -5.71 -5.04 -9.66
CA ILE A 297 -4.83 -3.90 -9.39
C ILE A 297 -4.32 -3.83 -7.94
N CYS A 298 -5.00 -4.49 -7.00
CA CYS A 298 -4.63 -4.45 -5.58
C CYS A 298 -3.70 -5.58 -5.18
N TYR A 299 -4.04 -6.83 -5.55
CA TYR A 299 -3.34 -8.03 -5.07
C TYR A 299 -3.09 -9.08 -6.15
N GLY A 300 -3.49 -8.79 -7.39
CA GLY A 300 -3.43 -9.71 -8.51
C GLY A 300 -2.03 -10.19 -8.85
N ARG A 301 -1.90 -10.78 -10.03
CA ARG A 301 -0.67 -11.47 -10.42
C ARG A 301 0.57 -10.58 -10.34
N VAL A 302 0.49 -9.36 -10.89
CA VAL A 302 1.64 -8.43 -10.92
C VAL A 302 2.12 -8.04 -9.50
N PRO A 303 1.25 -7.52 -8.60
CA PRO A 303 1.65 -7.28 -7.21
C PRO A 303 2.29 -8.49 -6.51
N ALA A 304 1.70 -9.68 -6.65
CA ALA A 304 2.20 -10.90 -6.02
C ALA A 304 3.59 -11.29 -6.55
N GLU A 305 3.78 -11.29 -7.87
CA GLU A 305 5.06 -11.68 -8.50
C GLU A 305 6.19 -10.67 -8.20
N GLU A 306 5.90 -9.38 -8.09
CA GLU A 306 6.89 -8.36 -7.66
C GLU A 306 7.40 -8.62 -6.23
N MET A 307 6.58 -9.25 -5.38
CA MET A 307 6.94 -9.71 -4.03
C MET A 307 7.54 -11.13 -3.99
N LYS A 308 7.72 -11.79 -5.14
CA LYS A 308 8.14 -13.20 -5.25
C LYS A 308 7.15 -14.19 -4.63
N LEU A 309 5.86 -13.88 -4.72
CA LEU A 309 4.77 -14.76 -4.32
C LEU A 309 4.15 -15.43 -5.54
N LYS A 310 3.49 -16.56 -5.32
CA LYS A 310 2.64 -17.23 -6.31
C LYS A 310 1.20 -16.80 -6.09
N TYR A 311 0.45 -16.60 -7.16
CA TYR A 311 -0.91 -16.08 -7.10
C TYR A 311 -1.92 -17.06 -7.69
N LEU A 312 -3.02 -17.26 -6.99
CA LEU A 312 -4.21 -17.94 -7.48
C LEU A 312 -5.43 -17.05 -7.21
N GLU A 313 -6.34 -17.01 -8.17
CA GLU A 313 -7.62 -16.33 -8.03
C GLU A 313 -8.76 -17.34 -8.01
N TYR A 314 -9.71 -17.15 -7.09
CA TYR A 314 -10.99 -17.82 -7.08
C TYR A 314 -12.09 -16.79 -7.31
N MET A 315 -12.68 -16.78 -8.50
CA MET A 315 -13.82 -15.93 -8.83
C MET A 315 -15.10 -16.55 -8.25
N VAL A 316 -15.77 -15.78 -7.39
CA VAL A 316 -17.03 -16.18 -6.76
C VAL A 316 -18.15 -16.17 -7.79
N MET A 317 -18.91 -17.26 -7.85
CA MET A 317 -20.10 -17.36 -8.70
C MET A 317 -21.33 -16.73 -8.03
N LEU A 318 -22.37 -16.42 -8.81
CA LEU A 318 -23.58 -15.78 -8.28
C LEU A 318 -24.20 -16.56 -7.11
N ASN A 319 -24.29 -17.88 -7.21
CA ASN A 319 -24.82 -18.76 -6.17
C ASN A 319 -23.94 -18.88 -4.91
N GLU A 320 -22.68 -18.44 -4.97
CA GLU A 320 -21.76 -18.36 -3.84
C GLU A 320 -21.79 -16.97 -3.17
N SER A 321 -22.48 -16.00 -3.77
CA SER A 321 -22.61 -14.65 -3.26
C SER A 321 -23.94 -14.45 -2.53
N SER A 322 -23.89 -13.79 -1.38
CA SER A 322 -25.10 -13.29 -0.71
C SER A 322 -25.84 -12.20 -1.48
N LEU A 323 -25.36 -11.77 -2.66
CA LEU A 323 -26.11 -10.92 -3.57
C LEU A 323 -27.18 -11.70 -4.36
N ALA A 324 -27.09 -13.03 -4.44
CA ALA A 324 -28.06 -13.86 -5.13
C ALA A 324 -29.50 -13.55 -4.68
N GLY A 325 -30.37 -13.26 -5.65
CA GLY A 325 -31.79 -12.95 -5.41
C GLY A 325 -32.08 -11.58 -4.79
N LYS A 326 -31.08 -10.72 -4.54
CA LYS A 326 -31.30 -9.35 -4.02
C LYS A 326 -31.66 -8.34 -5.10
N TYR A 327 -31.26 -8.60 -6.34
CA TYR A 327 -31.55 -7.80 -7.52
C TYR A 327 -32.27 -8.65 -8.58
N PRO A 328 -33.06 -8.03 -9.48
CA PRO A 328 -33.65 -8.72 -10.63
C PRO A 328 -32.59 -9.48 -11.44
N ASP A 329 -32.95 -10.63 -12.01
CA ASP A 329 -32.02 -11.50 -12.75
C ASP A 329 -31.35 -10.79 -13.94
N ASP A 330 -32.03 -9.80 -14.51
CA ASP A 330 -31.54 -8.99 -15.61
C ASP A 330 -30.74 -7.74 -15.18
N SER A 331 -30.49 -7.57 -13.88
CA SER A 331 -29.78 -6.41 -13.33
C SER A 331 -28.32 -6.32 -13.78
N GLU A 332 -27.87 -5.11 -14.10
CA GLU A 332 -26.45 -4.80 -14.38
C GLU A 332 -25.52 -5.15 -13.20
N VAL A 333 -26.05 -5.26 -11.97
CA VAL A 333 -25.28 -5.73 -10.80
C VAL A 333 -24.64 -7.10 -11.07
N TYR A 334 -25.34 -7.99 -11.78
CA TYR A 334 -24.84 -9.32 -12.09
C TYR A 334 -24.15 -9.40 -13.45
N LYS A 335 -24.58 -8.57 -14.42
CA LYS A 335 -24.10 -8.64 -15.81
C LYS A 335 -22.84 -7.83 -16.05
N ASN A 336 -22.78 -6.60 -15.54
CA ASN A 336 -21.68 -5.67 -15.78
C ASN A 336 -21.51 -4.72 -14.60
N SER A 337 -20.78 -5.24 -13.61
CA SER A 337 -20.43 -4.52 -12.38
C SER A 337 -19.63 -3.23 -12.64
N VAL A 338 -18.81 -3.18 -13.69
CA VAL A 338 -17.98 -2.01 -14.02
C VAL A 338 -18.86 -0.85 -14.46
N ASP A 339 -19.73 -1.07 -15.45
CA ASP A 339 -20.63 -0.02 -15.94
C ASP A 339 -21.62 0.39 -14.86
N TYR A 340 -22.12 -0.57 -14.06
CA TYR A 340 -22.94 -0.28 -12.90
C TYR A 340 -22.22 0.66 -11.91
N CYS A 341 -20.97 0.34 -11.55
CA CYS A 341 -20.17 1.15 -10.64
C CYS A 341 -19.82 2.55 -11.21
N LEU A 342 -19.60 2.65 -12.53
CA LEU A 342 -19.39 3.94 -13.20
C LEU A 342 -20.66 4.80 -13.16
N ALA A 343 -21.83 4.20 -13.36
CA ALA A 343 -23.11 4.91 -13.37
C ALA A 343 -23.52 5.45 -11.99
N ILE A 344 -23.32 4.66 -10.92
CA ILE A 344 -23.75 5.03 -9.56
C ILE A 344 -22.65 5.68 -8.70
N GLY A 345 -21.42 5.66 -9.19
CA GLY A 345 -20.23 6.13 -8.48
C GLY A 345 -19.70 5.16 -7.41
N PHE A 346 -18.43 5.36 -7.05
CA PHE A 346 -17.67 4.45 -6.18
C PHE A 346 -18.31 4.23 -4.80
N SER A 347 -18.94 5.25 -4.21
CA SER A 347 -19.57 5.13 -2.88
C SER A 347 -20.70 4.09 -2.86
N MET A 348 -21.58 4.08 -3.87
CA MET A 348 -22.64 3.09 -3.96
C MET A 348 -22.11 1.74 -4.44
N CYS A 349 -21.16 1.73 -5.39
CA CYS A 349 -20.44 0.52 -5.80
C CYS A 349 -19.83 -0.23 -4.61
N LYS A 350 -19.12 0.48 -3.73
CA LYS A 350 -18.57 -0.04 -2.48
C LYS A 350 -19.67 -0.64 -1.60
N LYS A 351 -20.79 0.08 -1.42
CA LYS A 351 -21.90 -0.42 -0.60
C LYS A 351 -22.43 -1.76 -1.11
N VAL A 352 -22.58 -1.92 -2.44
CA VAL A 352 -23.11 -3.15 -3.04
C VAL A 352 -22.09 -4.29 -2.95
N PHE A 353 -20.92 -4.10 -3.56
CA PHE A 353 -19.98 -5.21 -3.77
C PHE A 353 -18.99 -5.43 -2.64
N MET A 354 -18.73 -4.43 -1.78
CA MET A 354 -17.74 -4.52 -0.70
C MET A 354 -18.33 -4.58 0.70
N ASP A 355 -19.42 -3.86 0.97
CA ASP A 355 -19.99 -3.75 2.31
C ASP A 355 -21.12 -4.76 2.55
N ASN A 356 -21.94 -5.07 1.54
CA ASN A 356 -23.15 -5.91 1.67
C ASN A 356 -23.09 -7.26 0.92
N GLN A 357 -21.88 -7.73 0.62
CA GLN A 357 -21.64 -9.00 -0.06
C GLN A 357 -20.73 -9.90 0.78
N ASP A 358 -21.32 -10.90 1.41
CA ASP A 358 -20.65 -12.08 1.97
C ASP A 358 -20.60 -13.24 0.96
N VAL A 359 -19.68 -14.18 1.19
CA VAL A 359 -19.36 -15.30 0.30
C VAL A 359 -19.53 -16.65 1.01
N THR A 360 -20.17 -17.60 0.34
CA THR A 360 -20.30 -19.01 0.75
C THR A 360 -19.71 -19.89 -0.35
N LEU A 361 -18.51 -20.43 -0.15
CA LEU A 361 -17.79 -21.14 -1.21
C LEU A 361 -18.37 -22.54 -1.48
N HIS A 362 -18.47 -22.90 -2.75
CA HIS A 362 -18.78 -24.25 -3.19
C HIS A 362 -17.54 -25.15 -3.03
N LEU A 363 -17.54 -25.97 -1.97
CA LEU A 363 -16.37 -26.75 -1.55
C LEU A 363 -15.76 -27.63 -2.65
N PRO A 364 -16.53 -28.39 -3.48
CA PRO A 364 -15.93 -29.21 -4.54
C PRO A 364 -15.14 -28.39 -5.57
N THR A 365 -15.58 -27.17 -5.87
CA THR A 365 -14.88 -26.28 -6.80
C THR A 365 -13.65 -25.70 -6.11
N PHE A 366 -13.80 -25.15 -4.91
CA PHE A 366 -12.71 -24.54 -4.15
C PHE A 366 -11.60 -25.54 -3.79
N ARG A 367 -11.95 -26.83 -3.58
CA ARG A 367 -10.99 -27.93 -3.39
C ARG A 367 -9.95 -27.97 -4.50
N LYS A 368 -10.35 -27.73 -5.76
CA LYS A 368 -9.44 -27.74 -6.91
C LYS A 368 -8.40 -26.63 -6.81
N THR A 369 -8.80 -25.43 -6.39
CA THR A 369 -7.88 -24.30 -6.16
C THR A 369 -6.89 -24.58 -5.03
N LEU A 370 -7.33 -25.22 -3.94
CA LEU A 370 -6.42 -25.63 -2.87
C LEU A 370 -5.44 -26.73 -3.32
N SER A 371 -5.88 -27.67 -4.17
CA SER A 371 -4.99 -28.65 -4.78
C SER A 371 -3.94 -28.00 -5.68
N GLN A 372 -4.33 -27.03 -6.51
CA GLN A 372 -3.37 -26.24 -7.31
C GLN A 372 -2.36 -25.50 -6.42
N ALA A 373 -2.77 -24.99 -5.26
CA ALA A 373 -1.86 -24.37 -4.32
C ALA A 373 -0.80 -25.35 -3.79
N LEU A 374 -1.16 -26.62 -3.52
CA LEU A 374 -0.20 -27.66 -3.14
C LEU A 374 0.78 -27.96 -4.28
N ASP A 375 0.28 -28.08 -5.52
CA ASP A 375 1.12 -28.31 -6.69
C ASP A 375 2.13 -27.18 -6.87
N LEU A 376 1.68 -25.93 -6.71
CA LEU A 376 2.54 -24.75 -6.76
C LEU A 376 3.62 -24.79 -5.70
N LEU A 377 3.34 -25.24 -4.48
CA LEU A 377 4.36 -25.39 -3.44
C LEU A 377 5.41 -26.44 -3.87
N THR A 378 4.97 -27.61 -4.33
CA THR A 378 5.88 -28.73 -4.67
C THR A 378 6.83 -28.46 -5.82
N VAL A 379 6.43 -27.67 -6.82
CA VAL A 379 7.30 -27.29 -7.96
C VAL A 379 8.50 -26.43 -7.54
N ALA A 380 8.47 -25.74 -6.40
CA ALA A 380 9.63 -25.00 -5.89
C ALA A 380 10.70 -25.88 -5.22
N ALA A 381 10.41 -27.16 -4.95
CA ALA A 381 11.37 -28.08 -4.31
C ALA A 381 12.37 -28.71 -5.29
N SER A 382 12.16 -28.55 -6.60
CA SER A 382 12.87 -29.25 -7.68
C SER A 382 13.66 -28.34 -8.63
N ALA A 383 13.79 -27.06 -8.30
CA ALA A 383 14.64 -26.07 -8.97
C ALA A 383 15.59 -25.44 -7.95
#